data_AF-A0A7H4ME43-F1
#
_entry.id   AF-A0A7H4ME43-F1
#
_cell.length_a   1.000
_cell.length_b   1.000
_cell.length_c   1.000
_cell.angle_alpha   90.00
_cell.angle_beta   90.00
_cell.angle_gamma   90.00
#
_symmetry.space_group_name_H-M   'P 1'
#
loop_
_entity.id
_entity.type
_entity.pdbx_description
1 polymer ?
#
loop_
_entity_poly.entity_id
_entity_poly.type
_entity_poly.pdbx_seq_one_letter_code
_entity_poly.pdbx_strand_id
1 'polypeptide(L)'
;MGNTLTIFDLDNTLIQGDSSTVWSQFMVREGLATQKGYLAREARLMADYDRGEMNIADYVALIQAPLAGIPKSDVDALVARCVREAILPRVYPQAWELIRRLRAEGSRC
;
A
#
# COMPACT_ATOMS: atom_id res chain seq x y z
N MET A 1 -24.14 11.73 22.17
CA MET A 1 -22.90 11.90 21.38
C MET A 1 -23.14 11.22 20.04
N GLY A 2 -22.93 11.94 18.94
CA GLY A 2 -23.20 11.45 17.60
C GLY A 2 -22.16 10.43 17.16
N ASN A 3 -22.61 9.26 16.73
CA ASN A 3 -21.77 8.18 16.23
C ASN A 3 -21.24 8.55 14.84
N THR A 4 -20.19 9.38 14.79
CA THR A 4 -19.65 9.94 13.55
C THR A 4 -18.63 8.99 12.94
N LEU A 5 -18.83 8.61 11.68
CA LEU A 5 -17.88 7.82 10.89
C LEU A 5 -16.97 8.78 10.09
N THR A 6 -15.67 8.66 10.29
CA THR A 6 -14.65 9.38 9.51
C THR A 6 -13.93 8.40 8.61
N ILE A 7 -13.81 8.71 7.32
CA ILE A 7 -13.15 7.85 6.32
C ILE A 7 -11.91 8.57 5.82
N PHE A 8 -10.79 7.86 5.80
CA PHE A 8 -9.53 8.33 5.25
C PHE A 8 -9.12 7.45 4.09
N ASP A 9 -8.62 8.08 3.04
CA ASP A 9 -7.76 7.39 2.09
C ASP A 9 -6.38 7.12 2.72
N LEU A 10 -5.59 6.20 2.16
CA LEU A 10 -4.28 5.83 2.68
C LEU A 10 -3.16 6.60 1.97
N ASP A 11 -3.02 6.36 0.67
CA ASP A 11 -1.87 6.78 -0.12
C ASP A 11 -1.90 8.28 -0.37
N ASN A 12 -0.77 8.95 -0.18
CA ASN A 12 -0.64 10.41 -0.18
C ASN A 12 -1.57 11.16 0.80
N THR A 13 -2.30 10.43 1.68
CA THR A 13 -3.24 10.99 2.66
C THR A 13 -2.76 10.74 4.09
N LEU A 14 -2.68 9.47 4.50
CA LEU A 14 -2.16 9.08 5.82
C LEU A 14 -0.67 8.75 5.76
N ILE A 15 -0.17 8.32 4.60
CA ILE A 15 1.23 8.01 4.36
C ILE A 15 1.79 8.83 3.20
N GLN A 16 3.09 9.09 3.24
CA GLN A 16 3.82 9.67 2.13
C GLN A 16 4.14 8.60 1.07
N GLY A 17 3.62 8.78 -0.14
CA GLY A 17 3.83 7.89 -1.28
C GLY A 17 2.71 6.86 -1.45
N ASP A 18 2.93 5.96 -2.42
CA ASP A 18 2.00 4.91 -2.83
C ASP A 18 2.40 3.56 -2.21
N SER A 19 1.49 2.96 -1.45
CA SER A 19 1.69 1.70 -0.73
C SER A 19 1.95 0.52 -1.67
N SER A 20 1.35 0.53 -2.86
CA SER A 20 1.49 -0.55 -3.84
C SER A 20 2.83 -0.51 -4.57
N THR A 21 3.32 0.69 -4.87
CA THR A 21 4.68 0.91 -5.37
C THR A 21 5.71 0.51 -4.30
N VAL A 22 5.48 0.88 -3.05
CA VAL A 22 6.34 0.46 -1.92
C VAL A 22 6.37 -1.06 -1.79
N TRP A 23 5.21 -1.72 -1.90
CA TRP A 23 5.13 -3.18 -1.88
C TRP A 23 5.87 -3.83 -3.06
N SER A 24 5.75 -3.28 -4.26
CA SER A 24 6.47 -3.73 -5.46
C SER A 24 7.99 -3.65 -5.28
N GLN A 25 8.48 -2.54 -4.74
CA GLN A 25 9.90 -2.36 -4.41
C GLN A 25 10.36 -3.35 -3.33
N PHE A 26 9.53 -3.59 -2.31
CA PHE A 26 9.79 -4.59 -1.28
C PHE A 26 9.89 -6.00 -1.87
N MET A 27 8.96 -6.41 -2.74
CA MET A 27 8.99 -7.73 -3.38
C MET A 27 10.25 -7.93 -4.24
N VAL A 28 10.73 -6.90 -4.93
CA VAL A 28 12.00 -6.97 -5.67
C VAL A 28 13.18 -7.12 -4.71
N ARG A 29 13.20 -6.33 -3.63
CA ARG A 29 14.26 -6.36 -2.61
C ARG A 29 14.35 -7.73 -1.91
N GLU A 30 13.22 -8.36 -1.60
CA GLU A 30 13.16 -9.69 -0.98
C GLU A 30 13.36 -10.83 -1.99
N GLY A 31 13.55 -10.54 -3.28
CA GLY A 31 13.79 -11.56 -4.30
C GLY A 31 12.55 -12.33 -4.74
N LEU A 32 11.34 -11.81 -4.51
CA LEU A 32 10.07 -12.39 -4.96
C LEU A 32 9.77 -12.00 -6.41
N ALA A 33 9.90 -10.70 -6.73
CA ALA A 33 9.64 -10.17 -8.06
C ALA A 33 10.94 -10.05 -8.87
N THR A 34 11.43 -11.16 -9.40
CA THR A 34 12.75 -11.25 -10.07
C THR A 34 12.71 -10.99 -11.58
N GLN A 35 11.51 -10.86 -12.17
CA GLN A 35 11.37 -10.63 -13.61
C GLN A 35 12.01 -9.31 -14.02
N LYS A 36 12.85 -9.36 -15.07
CA LYS A 36 13.50 -8.16 -15.61
C LYS A 36 12.45 -7.14 -16.05
N GLY A 37 12.59 -5.91 -15.58
CA GLY A 37 11.69 -4.81 -15.93
C GLY A 37 10.40 -4.76 -15.10
N TYR A 38 10.27 -5.57 -14.03
CA TYR A 38 9.10 -5.55 -13.15
C TYR A 38 8.74 -4.12 -12.68
N LEU A 39 9.68 -3.41 -12.05
CA LEU A 39 9.44 -2.03 -11.56
C LEU A 39 9.18 -1.02 -12.69
N ALA A 40 9.77 -1.24 -13.88
CA ALA A 40 9.50 -0.36 -15.01
C ALA A 40 8.06 -0.53 -15.53
N ARG A 41 7.55 -1.77 -15.50
CA ARG A 41 6.15 -2.05 -15.86
C ARG A 41 5.19 -1.56 -14.79
N GLU A 42 5.52 -1.71 -13.52
CA GLU A 42 4.74 -1.16 -12.41
C GLU A 42 4.66 0.37 -12.50
N ALA A 43 5.79 1.06 -12.67
CA ALA A 43 5.83 2.51 -12.82
C ALA A 43 5.00 3.00 -14.02
N ARG A 44 5.00 2.26 -15.13
CA ARG A 44 4.14 2.56 -16.28
C ARG A 44 2.67 2.43 -15.93
N LEU A 45 2.27 1.36 -15.25
CA LEU A 45 0.88 1.17 -14.84
C LEU A 45 0.44 2.26 -13.87
N MET A 46 1.27 2.64 -12.90
CA MET A 46 0.96 3.75 -11.99
C MET A 46 0.82 5.08 -12.72
N ALA A 47 1.66 5.34 -13.74
CA ALA A 47 1.47 6.52 -14.60
C ALA A 47 0.16 6.46 -15.40
N ASP A 48 -0.32 5.27 -15.77
CA ASP A 48 -1.63 5.10 -16.41
C ASP A 48 -2.77 5.33 -15.39
N TYR A 49 -2.57 4.97 -14.12
CA TYR A 49 -3.53 5.25 -13.04
C TYR A 49 -3.68 6.74 -12.79
N ASP A 50 -2.58 7.49 -12.74
CA ASP A 50 -2.59 8.95 -12.57
C ASP A 50 -3.36 9.66 -13.70
N ARG A 51 -3.39 9.06 -14.90
CA ARG A 51 -4.17 9.56 -16.04
C ARG A 51 -5.62 9.04 -16.09
N GLY A 52 -6.00 8.13 -15.19
CA GLY A 52 -7.31 7.48 -15.20
C GLY A 52 -7.49 6.44 -16.31
N GLU A 53 -6.39 5.96 -16.90
CA GLU A 53 -6.35 5.05 -18.05
C GLU A 53 -5.91 3.62 -17.68
N MET A 54 -5.59 3.37 -16.40
CA MET A 54 -5.09 2.07 -15.95
C MET A 54 -6.05 0.94 -16.28
N ASN A 55 -5.53 -0.10 -16.93
CA ASN A 55 -6.19 -1.39 -16.98
C ASN A 55 -5.99 -2.11 -15.63
N ILE A 56 -7.04 -2.17 -14.83
CA ILE A 56 -7.00 -2.78 -13.49
C ILE A 56 -6.62 -4.26 -13.52
N ALA A 57 -7.00 -4.99 -14.57
CA ALA A 57 -6.68 -6.42 -14.68
C ALA A 57 -5.18 -6.65 -14.88
N ASP A 58 -4.54 -5.81 -15.71
CA ASP A 58 -3.09 -5.87 -15.94
C ASP A 58 -2.30 -5.52 -14.68
N TYR A 59 -2.78 -4.53 -13.92
CA TYR A 59 -2.19 -4.13 -12.64
C TYR A 59 -2.29 -5.23 -11.58
N VAL A 60 -3.49 -5.78 -11.37
CA VAL A 60 -3.70 -6.88 -10.41
C VAL A 60 -2.85 -8.09 -10.78
N ALA A 61 -2.79 -8.45 -12.07
CA ALA A 61 -1.96 -9.56 -12.54
C ALA A 61 -0.47 -9.32 -12.26
N LEU A 62 0.04 -8.09 -12.47
CA LEU A 62 1.42 -7.76 -12.18
C LEU A 62 1.75 -7.87 -10.68
N ILE A 63 0.91 -7.31 -9.81
CA ILE A 63 1.15 -7.30 -8.36
C ILE A 63 1.02 -8.70 -7.75
N GLN A 64 0.12 -9.54 -8.27
CA GLN A 64 -0.13 -10.88 -7.72
C GLN A 64 0.83 -11.95 -8.24
N ALA A 65 1.38 -11.79 -9.45
CA ALA A 65 2.23 -12.82 -10.06
C ALA A 65 3.41 -13.27 -9.17
N PRO A 66 4.15 -12.39 -8.45
CA PRO A 66 5.23 -12.80 -7.56
C PRO A 66 4.78 -13.63 -6.35
N LEU A 67 3.49 -13.60 -6.01
CA LEU A 67 2.93 -14.28 -4.84
C LEU A 67 2.33 -15.66 -5.18
N ALA A 68 2.29 -16.01 -6.47
CA ALA A 68 1.71 -17.26 -6.92
C ALA A 68 2.44 -18.47 -6.30
N GLY A 69 1.66 -19.35 -5.65
CA GLY A 69 2.19 -20.55 -4.99
C GLY A 69 2.76 -20.32 -3.59
N ILE A 70 2.79 -19.08 -3.08
CA ILE A 70 3.20 -18.79 -1.71
C ILE A 70 2.00 -18.98 -0.77
N PRO A 71 2.14 -19.74 0.34
CA PRO A 71 1.07 -19.85 1.34
C PRO A 71 0.64 -18.49 1.86
N LYS A 72 -0.66 -18.30 2.08
CA LYS A 72 -1.20 -17.04 2.61
C LYS A 72 -0.52 -16.59 3.90
N SER A 73 -0.21 -17.52 4.81
CA SER A 73 0.51 -17.23 6.07
C SER A 73 1.86 -16.54 5.83
N ASP A 74 2.55 -16.95 4.78
CA ASP A 74 3.89 -16.46 4.46
C ASP A 74 3.78 -15.10 3.78
N VAL A 75 2.76 -14.90 2.92
CA VAL A 75 2.41 -13.58 2.38
C VAL A 75 2.04 -12.61 3.51
N ASP A 76 1.22 -13.03 4.48
CA ASP A 76 0.85 -12.20 5.62
C ASP A 76 2.08 -11.78 6.45
N ALA A 77 3.05 -12.69 6.63
CA ALA A 77 4.32 -12.40 7.30
C ALA A 77 5.19 -11.41 6.50
N LEU A 78 5.24 -11.54 5.17
CA LEU A 78 5.96 -10.62 4.28
C LEU A 78 5.32 -9.22 4.30
N VAL A 79 3.99 -9.13 4.24
CA VAL A 79 3.26 -7.86 4.34
C VAL A 79 3.51 -7.21 5.70
N ALA A 80 3.45 -7.95 6.80
CA ALA A 80 3.74 -7.42 8.13
C ALA A 80 5.17 -6.84 8.23
N ARG A 81 6.15 -7.48 7.59
CA ARG A 81 7.52 -6.95 7.49
C ARG A 81 7.58 -5.67 6.65
N CYS A 82 6.97 -5.66 5.46
CA CYS A 82 6.90 -4.47 4.62
C CYS A 82 6.25 -3.29 5.36
N VAL A 83 5.15 -3.53 6.06
CA VAL A 83 4.47 -2.49 6.83
C VAL A 83 5.41 -1.89 7.87
N ARG A 84 6.11 -2.71 8.66
CA ARG A 84 7.04 -2.21 9.68
C ARG A 84 8.23 -1.46 9.09
N GLU A 85 8.85 -2.01 8.05
CA GLU A 85 10.12 -1.53 7.53
C GLU A 85 9.97 -0.39 6.53
N ALA A 86 8.88 -0.37 5.76
CA ALA A 86 8.69 0.55 4.65
C ALA A 86 7.47 1.46 4.83
N ILE A 87 6.33 0.98 5.32
CA ILE A 87 5.12 1.82 5.43
C ILE A 87 5.13 2.70 6.68
N LEU A 88 5.39 2.14 7.87
CA LEU A 88 5.34 2.89 9.13
C LEU A 88 6.23 4.14 9.16
N PRO A 89 7.48 4.12 8.64
CA PRO A 89 8.30 5.33 8.57
C PRO A 89 7.74 6.44 7.67
N ARG A 90 6.78 6.12 6.79
CA ARG A 90 6.15 7.06 5.85
C ARG A 90 4.84 7.65 6.39
N VAL A 91 4.33 7.17 7.52
CA VAL A 91 3.08 7.71 8.09
C VAL A 91 3.32 9.15 8.53
N TYR A 92 2.47 10.07 8.08
CA TYR A 92 2.56 11.46 8.49
C TYR A 92 2.32 11.59 10.00
N PRO A 93 3.17 12.30 10.76
CA PRO A 93 2.94 12.54 12.18
C PRO A 93 1.55 13.14 12.47
N GLN A 94 1.09 14.04 11.59
CA GLN A 94 -0.22 14.69 11.67
C GLN A 94 -1.38 13.70 11.49
N ALA A 95 -1.20 12.66 10.68
CA ALA A 95 -2.20 11.61 10.52
C ALA A 95 -2.42 10.86 11.85
N TRP A 96 -1.33 10.55 12.56
CA TRP A 96 -1.41 9.94 13.88
C TRP A 96 -2.13 10.83 14.90
N GLU A 97 -1.80 12.12 14.93
CA GLU A 97 -2.43 13.09 15.83
C GLU A 97 -3.93 13.20 15.56
N LEU A 98 -4.31 13.35 14.29
CA LEU A 98 -5.71 13.48 13.87
C LEU A 98 -6.53 12.24 14.24
N ILE A 99 -6.05 11.05 13.89
CA ILE A 99 -6.77 9.79 14.18
C ILE A 99 -6.94 9.61 15.70
N ARG A 100 -5.91 9.93 16.50
CA ARG A 100 -6.01 9.85 17.96
C ARG A 100 -7.05 10.81 18.52
N ARG A 101 -7.07 12.06 18.03
CA ARG A 101 -8.05 13.07 18.45
C ARG A 101 -9.48 12.64 18.11
N LEU A 102 -9.73 12.22 16.87
CA LEU A 102 -11.06 11.80 16.43
C LEU A 102 -11.59 10.59 17.21
N ARG A 103 -10.72 9.61 17.51
CA ARG A 103 -11.09 8.47 18.37
C ARG A 103 -11.44 8.92 19.79
N ALA A 104 -10.70 9.88 20.36
CA ALA A 104 -10.99 10.44 21.67
C ALA A 104 -12.32 11.22 21.71
N GLU A 105 -12.73 11.81 20.59
CA GLU A 105 -14.02 12.50 20.41
C GLU A 105 -15.19 11.53 20.15
N GLY A 106 -14.94 10.22 20.13
CA GLY A 106 -15.94 9.19 19.89
C GLY A 106 -16.25 8.94 18.42
N SER A 107 -15.45 9.47 17.49
CA SER A 107 -15.55 9.12 16.08
C SER A 107 -14.96 7.74 15.82
N ARG A 108 -15.66 6.96 15.01
CA ARG A 108 -15.11 5.74 14.40
C ARG A 108 -14.31 6.16 13.18
N CYS A 109 -13.01 5.85 13.19
CA CYS A 109 -12.08 6.04 12.09
C CYS A 109 -11.71 4.67 11.51
#